data_AF-A0A4Y8KWW5-F1
#
_entry.id   AF-A0A4Y8KWW5-F1
#
_cell.length_a   1.000
_cell.length_b   1.000
_cell.length_c   1.000
_cell.angle_alpha   90.00
_cell.angle_beta   90.00
_cell.angle_gamma   90.00
#
_symmetry.space_group_name_H-M   'P 1'
#
loop_
_entity.id
_entity.type
_entity.pdbx_description
1 polymer ?
#
loop_
_entity_poly.entity_id
_entity_poly.type
_entity_poly.pdbx_seq_one_letter_code
_entity_poly.pdbx_strand_id
1 'polypeptide(L)'
;MKKLSVVMILIVLLSFSGWFTFDYVSQAGSFTKTSHSSMHDPTVFDQGKEMYLAYDVIWEGIGSPELKGIEVRQKGLTMEKEAADFHVEVLINPSMTMGLLDADLFYELGMDQSLLEVDGFQVEGPFQIILRVKGADVREEFDVTELAVTYEKFGVDLIEYIDMDEGVLDLE
;
A
#
# COMPACT_ATOMS: atom_id res chain seq x y z
N MET A 1 32.09 32.90 32.88
CA MET A 1 32.43 31.55 32.40
C MET A 1 31.43 30.49 32.85
N LYS A 2 31.22 30.24 34.15
CA LYS A 2 30.28 29.20 34.65
C LYS A 2 28.84 29.28 34.07
N LYS A 3 28.25 30.49 34.01
CA LYS A 3 26.90 30.69 33.45
C LYS A 3 26.82 30.36 31.96
N LEU A 4 27.88 30.66 31.19
CA LEU A 4 27.93 30.39 29.75
C LEU A 4 28.00 28.88 29.48
N SER A 5 28.79 28.15 30.27
CA SER A 5 28.90 26.68 30.18
C SER A 5 27.57 25.99 30.50
N VAL A 6 26.84 26.45 31.53
CA VAL A 6 25.53 25.88 31.88
C VAL A 6 24.52 26.10 30.77
N VAL A 7 24.47 27.30 30.18
CA VAL A 7 23.58 27.60 29.05
C VAL A 7 23.91 26.72 27.84
N MET A 8 25.20 26.52 27.53
CA MET A 8 25.63 25.68 26.41
C MET A 8 25.22 24.21 26.60
N ILE A 9 25.40 23.66 27.82
CA ILE A 9 24.95 22.30 28.15
C ILE A 9 23.43 22.16 27.98
N LEU A 10 22.67 23.16 28.43
CA LEU A 10 21.21 23.18 28.28
C LEU A 10 20.78 23.18 26.82
N ILE A 11 21.45 23.97 25.97
CA ILE A 11 21.18 23.99 24.52
C ILE A 11 21.47 22.62 23.91
N VAL A 12 22.62 22.00 24.23
CA VAL A 12 22.96 20.67 23.72
C VAL A 12 21.92 19.62 24.13
N LEU A 13 21.49 19.63 25.40
CA LEU A 13 20.46 18.73 25.90
C LEU A 13 19.10 18.94 25.19
N LEU A 14 18.70 20.19 24.99
CA LEU A 14 17.47 20.53 24.26
C LEU A 14 17.53 20.06 22.81
N SER A 15 18.65 20.30 22.12
CA SER A 15 18.86 19.84 20.74
C SER A 15 18.83 18.32 20.65
N PHE A 16 19.47 17.61 21.58
CA PHE A 16 19.44 16.14 21.62
C PHE A 16 18.02 15.61 21.88
N SER A 17 17.30 16.19 22.84
CA SER A 17 15.91 15.81 23.13
C SER A 17 15.01 16.02 21.93
N GLY A 18 15.15 17.17 21.24
CA GLY A 18 14.40 17.47 20.03
C GLY A 18 14.69 16.46 18.91
N TRP A 19 15.96 16.11 18.71
CA TRP A 19 16.36 15.11 17.73
C TRP A 19 15.75 13.74 18.02
N PHE A 20 15.88 13.23 19.24
CA PHE A 20 15.28 11.95 19.64
C PHE A 20 13.76 11.93 19.49
N THR A 21 13.10 13.03 19.85
CA THR A 21 11.64 13.14 19.70
C THR A 21 11.24 13.10 18.24
N PHE A 22 11.96 13.84 17.38
CA PHE A 22 11.70 13.83 15.94
C PHE A 22 11.92 12.45 15.32
N ASP A 23 13.05 11.81 15.63
CA ASP A 23 13.37 10.46 15.14
C ASP A 23 12.27 9.45 15.50
N TYR A 24 11.87 9.42 16.77
CA TYR A 24 10.78 8.56 17.25
C TYR A 24 9.46 8.82 16.52
N VAL A 25 9.04 10.08 16.40
CA VAL A 25 7.77 10.45 15.75
C VAL A 25 7.81 10.20 14.24
N SER A 26 8.97 10.39 13.60
CA SER A 26 9.15 10.19 12.16
C SER A 26 8.95 8.74 11.74
N GLN A 27 9.36 7.79 12.58
CA GLN A 27 9.22 6.36 12.31
C GLN A 27 7.89 5.78 12.84
N ALA A 28 7.16 6.51 13.70
CA ALA A 28 5.93 6.01 14.30
C ALA A 28 4.74 5.99 13.33
N GLY A 29 4.12 4.81 13.20
CA GLY A 29 2.87 4.59 12.50
C GLY A 29 2.94 3.37 11.60
N SER A 30 1.79 2.85 11.21
CA SER A 30 1.68 1.65 10.39
C SER A 30 0.46 1.70 9.47
N PHE A 31 0.54 1.00 8.34
CA PHE A 31 -0.61 0.71 7.49
C PHE A 31 -1.30 -0.56 7.98
N THR A 32 -2.58 -0.42 8.34
CA THR A 32 -3.41 -1.53 8.81
C THR A 32 -4.42 -1.87 7.73
N LYS A 33 -4.41 -3.13 7.25
CA LYS A 33 -5.46 -3.68 6.38
C LYS A 33 -6.71 -3.90 7.22
N THR A 34 -7.83 -3.28 6.84
CA THR A 34 -9.10 -3.38 7.57
C THR A 34 -10.11 -4.30 6.92
N SER A 35 -10.02 -4.47 5.60
CA SER A 35 -10.85 -5.40 4.85
C SER A 35 -10.17 -5.78 3.54
N HIS A 36 -10.64 -6.85 2.92
CA HIS A 36 -10.20 -7.26 1.59
C HIS A 36 -11.37 -7.88 0.83
N SER A 37 -11.31 -7.82 -0.49
CA SER A 37 -12.16 -8.59 -1.38
C SER A 37 -11.41 -9.83 -1.84
N SER A 38 -11.93 -11.02 -1.57
CA SER A 38 -11.38 -12.29 -2.06
C SER A 38 -12.21 -12.83 -3.22
N MET A 39 -11.54 -13.53 -4.14
CA MET A 39 -12.19 -14.22 -5.26
C MET A 39 -12.05 -15.72 -5.06
N HIS A 40 -13.20 -16.42 -4.95
CA HIS A 40 -13.24 -17.87 -4.73
C HIS A 40 -13.37 -18.68 -6.02
N ASP A 41 -13.56 -18.04 -7.19
CA ASP A 41 -13.72 -18.74 -8.47
C ASP A 41 -12.55 -18.41 -9.42
N PRO A 42 -11.60 -19.34 -9.63
CA PRO A 42 -10.47 -19.13 -10.54
C PRO A 42 -10.89 -19.03 -12.01
N THR A 43 -12.07 -19.57 -12.37
CA THR A 43 -12.51 -19.65 -13.78
C THR A 43 -12.79 -18.27 -14.40
N VAL A 44 -12.82 -17.21 -13.59
CA VAL A 44 -12.96 -15.83 -14.06
C VAL A 44 -11.72 -15.38 -14.85
N PHE A 45 -10.54 -15.95 -14.58
CA PHE A 45 -9.30 -15.63 -15.29
C PHE A 45 -9.12 -16.40 -16.62
N ASP A 46 -9.83 -17.51 -16.83
CA ASP A 46 -9.70 -18.40 -18.00
C ASP A 46 -10.04 -17.72 -19.35
N GLN A 47 -10.52 -16.48 -19.34
CA GLN A 47 -10.89 -15.71 -20.53
C GLN A 47 -10.00 -14.48 -20.77
N GLY A 48 -8.89 -14.32 -20.05
CA GLY A 48 -8.03 -13.14 -20.17
C GLY A 48 -8.67 -11.85 -19.68
N LYS A 49 -9.71 -11.98 -18.83
CA LYS A 49 -10.44 -10.85 -18.27
C LYS A 49 -9.60 -10.13 -17.23
N GLU A 50 -9.75 -8.82 -17.19
CA GLU A 50 -9.13 -7.97 -16.17
C GLU A 50 -9.98 -8.02 -14.90
N MET A 51 -9.29 -8.16 -13.78
CA MET A 51 -9.91 -8.23 -12.46
C MET A 51 -9.39 -7.12 -11.56
N TYR A 52 -10.27 -6.56 -10.73
CA TYR A 52 -9.93 -5.51 -9.79
C TYR A 52 -10.18 -6.01 -8.37
N LEU A 53 -9.12 -6.05 -7.57
CA LEU A 53 -9.16 -6.51 -6.19
C LEU A 53 -8.91 -5.31 -5.28
N ALA A 54 -9.87 -5.04 -4.40
CA ALA A 54 -9.80 -3.91 -3.48
C ALA A 54 -9.40 -4.35 -2.07
N TYR A 55 -8.44 -3.63 -1.48
CA TYR A 55 -7.99 -3.78 -0.10
C TYR A 55 -8.19 -2.47 0.63
N ASP A 56 -8.98 -2.48 1.70
CA ASP A 56 -9.14 -1.31 2.54
C ASP A 56 -7.93 -1.18 3.46
N VAL A 57 -7.30 -0.02 3.42
CA VAL A 57 -6.12 0.30 4.21
C VAL A 57 -6.33 1.61 4.95
N ILE A 58 -5.89 1.64 6.20
CA ILE A 58 -5.84 2.84 7.02
C ILE A 58 -4.42 3.07 7.53
N TRP A 59 -3.99 4.34 7.53
CA TRP A 59 -2.79 4.76 8.23
C TRP A 59 -3.08 5.05 9.69
N GLU A 60 -2.40 4.36 10.59
CA GLU A 60 -2.46 4.56 12.03
C GLU A 60 -1.16 5.19 12.51
N GLY A 61 -1.09 6.52 12.50
CA GLY A 61 0.11 7.24 12.88
C GLY A 61 -0.03 8.75 12.96
N ILE A 62 1.08 9.42 13.20
CA ILE A 62 1.13 10.89 13.23
C ILE A 62 1.57 11.39 11.85
N GLY A 63 0.85 12.40 11.35
CA GLY A 63 1.08 13.00 10.05
C GLY A 63 0.39 12.23 8.92
N SER A 64 0.59 12.73 7.71
CA SER A 64 0.04 12.16 6.47
C SER A 64 1.21 11.71 5.61
N PRO A 65 1.45 10.40 5.47
CA PRO A 65 2.49 9.91 4.57
C PRO A 65 2.09 10.12 3.11
N GLU A 66 3.08 10.35 2.26
CA GLU A 66 2.93 10.38 0.80
C GLU A 66 3.41 9.03 0.25
N LEU A 67 2.57 8.32 -0.48
CA LEU A 67 2.98 7.06 -1.11
C LEU A 67 3.94 7.34 -2.27
N LYS A 68 4.99 6.53 -2.38
CA LYS A 68 5.97 6.55 -3.47
C LYS A 68 5.87 5.31 -4.35
N GLY A 69 5.38 4.20 -3.81
CA GLY A 69 5.22 2.97 -4.56
C GLY A 69 4.62 1.86 -3.71
N ILE A 70 3.99 0.90 -4.38
CA ILE A 70 3.50 -0.34 -3.78
C ILE A 70 3.95 -1.48 -4.69
N GLU A 71 4.69 -2.42 -4.10
CA GLU A 71 5.12 -3.63 -4.78
C GLU A 71 4.34 -4.82 -4.27
N VAL A 72 3.89 -5.65 -5.21
CA VAL A 72 3.18 -6.89 -4.92
C VAL A 72 4.22 -8.00 -4.74
N ARG A 73 4.16 -8.70 -3.61
CA ARG A 73 5.10 -9.77 -3.27
C ARG A 73 4.40 -11.09 -3.05
N GLN A 74 5.05 -12.15 -3.52
CA GLN A 74 4.64 -13.52 -3.33
C GLN A 74 5.74 -14.26 -2.57
N LYS A 75 5.43 -14.78 -1.39
CA LYS A 75 6.36 -15.57 -0.55
C LYS A 75 7.73 -14.86 -0.38
N GLY A 76 7.71 -13.53 -0.27
CA GLY A 76 8.92 -12.70 -0.13
C GLY A 76 9.66 -12.36 -1.43
N LEU A 77 9.17 -12.79 -2.60
CA LEU A 77 9.71 -12.39 -3.90
C LEU A 77 8.87 -11.27 -4.50
N THR A 78 9.51 -10.19 -4.94
CA THR A 78 8.83 -9.12 -5.69
C THR A 78 8.38 -9.67 -7.04
N MET A 79 7.09 -9.54 -7.34
CA MET A 79 6.59 -9.92 -8.65
C MET A 79 6.89 -8.83 -9.65
N GLU A 80 7.69 -9.17 -10.67
CA GLU A 80 7.97 -8.24 -11.75
C GLU A 80 6.67 -7.95 -12.50
N LYS A 81 6.40 -6.65 -12.77
CA LYS A 81 5.18 -6.17 -13.43
C LYS A 81 4.92 -6.78 -14.82
N GLU A 82 5.87 -7.49 -15.42
CA GLU A 82 5.82 -7.96 -16.80
C GLU A 82 6.31 -9.42 -16.96
N ALA A 83 5.80 -10.35 -16.16
CA ALA A 83 5.87 -11.75 -16.56
C ALA A 83 5.03 -11.92 -17.85
N ALA A 84 5.55 -12.66 -18.84
CA ALA A 84 5.00 -12.68 -20.22
C ALA A 84 3.50 -12.99 -20.33
N ASP A 85 2.92 -13.65 -19.33
CA ASP A 85 1.53 -14.10 -19.31
C ASP A 85 0.67 -13.42 -18.22
N PHE A 86 1.24 -12.49 -17.44
CA PHE A 86 0.62 -11.94 -16.24
C PHE A 86 1.09 -10.52 -15.87
N HIS A 87 0.15 -9.60 -15.67
CA HIS A 87 0.39 -8.20 -15.35
C HIS A 87 -0.42 -7.76 -14.13
N VAL A 88 0.25 -7.11 -13.16
CA VAL A 88 -0.39 -6.46 -12.02
C VAL A 88 -0.07 -4.98 -12.03
N GLU A 89 -1.12 -4.18 -12.06
CA GLU A 89 -1.06 -2.75 -11.87
C GLU A 89 -1.67 -2.40 -10.51
N VAL A 90 -1.00 -1.53 -9.76
CA VAL A 90 -1.47 -1.07 -8.45
C VAL A 90 -1.97 0.36 -8.59
N LEU A 91 -3.20 0.59 -8.14
CA LEU A 91 -3.90 1.86 -8.21
C LEU A 91 -4.48 2.20 -6.83
N ILE A 92 -4.83 3.47 -6.62
CA ILE A 92 -5.41 3.96 -5.37
C ILE A 92 -6.85 4.43 -5.62
N ASN A 93 -7.78 4.00 -4.77
CA ASN A 93 -9.12 4.57 -4.71
C ASN A 93 -9.34 5.28 -3.35
N PRO A 94 -9.29 6.62 -3.30
CA PRO A 94 -9.52 7.36 -2.06
C PRO A 94 -10.99 7.39 -1.64
N SER A 95 -11.92 7.07 -2.52
CA SER A 95 -13.37 7.16 -2.24
C SER A 95 -13.90 5.96 -1.46
N MET A 96 -13.12 4.87 -1.38
CA MET A 96 -13.51 3.61 -0.74
C MET A 96 -14.84 3.01 -1.23
N THR A 97 -15.16 3.26 -2.49
CA THR A 97 -16.43 2.84 -3.09
C THR A 97 -16.37 1.48 -3.79
N MET A 98 -15.19 0.84 -3.86
CA MET A 98 -15.01 -0.42 -4.61
C MET A 98 -15.02 -1.64 -3.69
N GLY A 99 -15.74 -2.68 -4.10
CA GLY A 99 -15.52 -4.05 -3.63
C GLY A 99 -14.88 -4.88 -4.74
N LEU A 100 -15.16 -6.19 -4.78
CA LEU A 100 -14.82 -7.04 -5.92
C LEU A 100 -15.69 -6.66 -7.13
N LEU A 101 -15.07 -6.24 -8.24
CA LEU A 101 -15.77 -5.88 -9.47
C LEU A 101 -15.06 -6.51 -10.67
N ASP A 102 -15.85 -7.07 -11.59
CA ASP A 102 -15.36 -7.41 -12.92
C ASP A 102 -15.16 -6.12 -13.75
N ALA A 103 -14.32 -6.21 -14.78
CA ALA A 103 -13.99 -5.06 -15.63
C ALA A 103 -15.21 -4.43 -16.31
N ASP A 104 -16.21 -5.22 -16.73
CA ASP A 104 -17.37 -4.69 -17.45
C ASP A 104 -18.20 -3.77 -16.54
N LEU A 105 -18.46 -4.22 -15.30
CA LEU A 105 -19.16 -3.44 -14.29
C LEU A 105 -18.31 -2.25 -13.79
N PHE A 106 -16.99 -2.40 -13.71
CA PHE A 106 -16.06 -1.33 -13.34
C PHE A 106 -16.16 -0.13 -14.29
N TYR A 107 -16.13 -0.38 -15.61
CA TYR A 107 -16.27 0.69 -16.61
C TYR A 107 -17.71 1.21 -16.71
N GLU A 108 -18.73 0.37 -16.54
CA GLU A 108 -20.14 0.82 -16.53
C GLU A 108 -20.42 1.84 -15.42
N LEU A 109 -19.80 1.66 -14.25
CA LEU A 109 -19.94 2.55 -13.10
C LEU A 109 -19.05 3.81 -13.19
N GLY A 110 -18.22 3.95 -14.24
CA GLY A 110 -17.30 5.09 -14.42
C GLY A 110 -16.21 5.19 -13.34
N MET A 111 -15.84 4.04 -12.75
CA MET A 111 -14.87 3.95 -11.65
C MET A 111 -13.44 4.26 -12.10
N ASP A 112 -13.15 4.11 -13.39
CA ASP A 112 -11.85 4.38 -14.03
C ASP A 112 -11.35 5.79 -13.78
N GLN A 113 -12.25 6.77 -13.71
CA GLN A 113 -11.91 8.18 -13.51
C GLN A 113 -11.56 8.52 -12.06
N SER A 114 -11.85 7.62 -11.11
CA SER A 114 -11.62 7.82 -9.69
C SER A 114 -10.34 7.17 -9.17
N LEU A 115 -9.69 6.35 -10.00
CA LEU A 115 -8.43 5.71 -9.67
C LEU A 115 -7.26 6.66 -9.86
N LEU A 116 -6.36 6.65 -8.89
CA LEU A 116 -5.15 7.45 -8.87
C LEU A 116 -3.93 6.53 -8.97
N GLU A 117 -2.85 7.09 -9.51
CA GLU A 117 -1.54 6.46 -9.41
C GLU A 117 -1.07 6.45 -7.95
N VAL A 118 -0.21 5.48 -7.62
CA VAL A 118 0.34 5.32 -6.27
C VAL A 118 1.34 6.44 -5.93
N ASP A 119 2.21 6.80 -6.88
CA ASP A 119 3.26 7.79 -6.64
C ASP A 119 2.67 9.19 -6.43
N GLY A 120 3.03 9.83 -5.33
CA GLY A 120 2.53 11.15 -4.95
C GLY A 120 1.16 11.14 -4.26
N PHE A 121 0.57 9.97 -3.96
CA PHE A 121 -0.71 9.91 -3.26
C PHE A 121 -0.55 10.28 -1.77
N GLN A 122 -1.24 11.35 -1.34
CA GLN A 122 -1.23 11.81 0.05
C GLN A 122 -2.29 11.08 0.88
N VAL A 123 -1.86 10.36 1.91
CA VAL A 123 -2.76 9.63 2.81
C VAL A 123 -3.37 10.58 3.85
N GLU A 124 -4.61 11.02 3.60
CA GLU A 124 -5.37 11.88 4.52
C GLU A 124 -6.41 11.12 5.36
N GLY A 125 -6.66 9.86 5.02
CA GLY A 125 -7.63 9.00 5.69
C GLY A 125 -7.60 7.57 5.15
N PRO A 126 -8.64 6.78 5.46
CA PRO A 126 -8.82 5.45 4.87
C PRO A 126 -8.87 5.53 3.34
N PHE A 127 -8.26 4.55 2.67
CA PHE A 127 -8.23 4.44 1.22
C PHE A 127 -8.21 2.98 0.79
N GLN A 128 -8.36 2.74 -0.50
CA GLN A 128 -8.26 1.41 -1.09
C GLN A 128 -7.03 1.27 -1.96
N ILE A 129 -6.29 0.19 -1.77
CA ILE A 129 -5.32 -0.31 -2.74
C ILE A 129 -6.08 -1.21 -3.71
N ILE A 130 -5.99 -0.91 -5.00
CA ILE A 130 -6.62 -1.68 -6.07
C ILE A 130 -5.52 -2.42 -6.82
N LEU A 131 -5.58 -3.75 -6.82
CA LEU A 131 -4.77 -4.59 -7.70
C LEU A 131 -5.56 -4.89 -8.97
N ARG A 132 -5.15 -4.30 -10.09
CA ARG A 132 -5.66 -4.65 -11.41
C ARG A 132 -4.81 -5.79 -11.96
N VAL A 133 -5.42 -6.96 -12.05
CA VAL A 133 -4.78 -8.19 -12.47
C VAL A 133 -5.26 -8.55 -13.88
N LYS A 134 -4.30 -8.83 -14.77
CA LYS A 134 -4.57 -9.28 -16.13
C LYS A 134 -3.66 -10.46 -16.47
N GLY A 135 -4.23 -11.60 -16.81
CA GLY A 135 -3.47 -12.77 -17.25
C GLY A 135 -4.31 -13.71 -18.09
N ALA A 136 -3.67 -14.38 -19.05
CA ALA A 136 -4.34 -15.36 -19.92
C ALA A 136 -4.39 -16.78 -19.33
N ASP A 137 -3.58 -17.04 -18.28
CA ASP A 137 -3.40 -18.33 -17.65
C ASP A 137 -2.94 -18.10 -16.19
N VAL A 138 -3.83 -17.54 -15.36
CA VAL A 138 -3.53 -17.33 -13.92
C VAL A 138 -3.53 -18.70 -13.25
N ARG A 139 -2.35 -19.32 -13.22
CA ARG A 139 -2.15 -20.62 -12.56
C ARG A 139 -2.46 -20.49 -11.07
N GLU A 140 -2.82 -21.61 -10.45
CA GLU A 140 -3.05 -21.77 -9.00
C GLU A 140 -1.90 -21.26 -8.11
N GLU A 141 -0.76 -20.92 -8.70
CA GLU A 141 0.39 -20.37 -8.00
C GLU A 141 0.32 -18.85 -7.80
N PHE A 142 -0.66 -18.10 -8.32
CA PHE A 142 -0.72 -16.65 -8.07
C PHE A 142 -1.36 -16.33 -6.72
N ASP A 143 -0.52 -16.17 -5.70
CA ASP A 143 -0.93 -15.83 -4.35
C ASP A 143 -0.17 -14.59 -3.86
N VAL A 144 -0.84 -13.44 -3.74
CA VAL A 144 -0.24 -12.25 -3.14
C VAL A 144 -0.28 -12.42 -1.63
N THR A 145 0.89 -12.61 -1.05
CA THR A 145 1.06 -12.80 0.39
C THR A 145 1.36 -11.48 1.10
N GLU A 146 1.98 -10.52 0.41
CA GLU A 146 2.48 -9.29 1.04
C GLU A 146 2.46 -8.12 0.04
N LEU A 147 2.18 -6.92 0.54
CA LEU A 147 2.40 -5.66 -0.17
C LEU A 147 3.54 -4.91 0.50
N ALA A 148 4.57 -4.53 -0.27
CA ALA A 148 5.61 -3.63 0.19
C ALA A 148 5.26 -2.19 -0.19
N VAL A 149 4.88 -1.39 0.80
CA VAL A 149 4.47 0.01 0.65
C VAL A 149 5.66 0.90 0.94
N THR A 150 6.11 1.64 -0.07
CA THR A 150 7.13 2.69 0.07
C THR A 150 6.44 4.03 0.20
N TYR A 151 6.80 4.80 1.23
CA TYR A 151 6.18 6.09 1.52
C TYR A 151 7.16 7.08 2.14
N GLU A 152 6.90 8.36 1.96
CA GLU A 152 7.65 9.46 2.57
C GLU A 152 6.84 10.05 3.72
N LYS A 153 7.49 10.23 4.88
CA LYS A 153 6.90 10.92 6.03
C LYS A 153 7.90 11.90 6.63
N PHE A 154 7.53 13.17 6.72
CA PHE A 154 8.41 14.24 7.21
C PHE A 154 9.77 14.30 6.47
N GLY A 155 9.78 14.00 5.16
CA GLY A 155 11.00 14.00 4.34
C GLY A 155 11.89 12.76 4.52
N VAL A 156 11.38 11.69 5.13
CA VAL A 156 12.08 10.42 5.31
C VAL A 156 11.33 9.33 4.55
N ASP A 157 12.04 8.62 3.67
CA ASP A 157 11.51 7.45 2.98
C ASP A 157 11.54 6.22 3.88
N LEU A 158 10.42 5.52 3.92
CA LEU A 158 10.17 4.34 4.74
C LEU A 158 9.54 3.24 3.88
N ILE A 159 9.74 1.99 4.29
CA ILE A 159 9.11 0.82 3.67
C ILE A 159 8.41 0.03 4.77
N GLU A 160 7.15 -0.28 4.53
CA GLU A 160 6.34 -1.14 5.38
C GLU A 160 5.81 -2.32 4.57
N TYR A 161 5.65 -3.45 5.23
CA TYR A 161 5.15 -4.67 4.64
C TYR A 161 3.78 -4.99 5.25
N ILE A 162 2.75 -5.06 4.41
CA ILE A 162 1.39 -5.39 4.81
C ILE A 162 1.13 -6.86 4.43
N ASP A 163 0.86 -7.69 5.44
CA ASP A 163 0.49 -9.09 5.23
C ASP A 163 -0.95 -9.21 4.69
N MET A 164 -1.14 -10.07 3.70
CA MET A 164 -2.45 -10.33 3.10
C MET A 164 -3.23 -11.43 3.83
N ASP A 165 -2.62 -12.15 4.78
CA ASP A 165 -3.16 -13.23 5.66
C ASP A 165 -3.76 -14.43 4.91
N GLU A 166 -4.70 -14.18 4.00
CA GLU A 166 -5.35 -15.15 3.12
C GLU A 166 -5.04 -14.72 1.68
N GLY A 167 -4.65 -15.71 0.87
CA GLY A 167 -4.30 -15.45 -0.50
C GLY A 167 -5.44 -14.79 -1.27
N VAL A 168 -5.08 -13.95 -2.23
CA VAL A 168 -6.02 -13.26 -3.13
C VAL A 168 -6.97 -14.22 -3.85
N LEU A 169 -6.46 -15.42 -4.10
CA LEU A 169 -7.13 -16.55 -4.71
C LEU A 169 -7.08 -17.69 -3.69
N ASP A 170 -8.14 -17.84 -2.90
CA ASP A 170 -8.31 -19.03 -2.08
C ASP A 170 -8.86 -20.14 -3.00
N LEU A 171 -7.97 -21.03 -3.43
CA LEU A 171 -8.24 -22.14 -4.34
C LEU A 171 -8.23 -23.46 -3.55
N GLU A 172 -9.09 -23.56 -2.53
CA GLU A 172 -9.42 -24.85 -1.88
C GLU A 172 -10.59 -25.58 -2.56
#